data_AF-A0A4R8UCF7-F1
#
_entry.id   AF-A0A4R8UCF7-F1
#
_cell.length_a   1.000
_cell.length_b   1.000
_cell.length_c   1.000
_cell.angle_alpha   90.00
_cell.angle_beta   90.00
_cell.angle_gamma   90.00
#
_symmetry.space_group_name_H-M   'P 1'
#
loop_
_entity.id
_entity.type
_entity.pdbx_description
1 polymer ?
#
loop_
_entity_poly.entity_id
_entity_poly.type
_entity_poly.pdbx_seq_one_letter_code
_entity_poly.pdbx_strand_id
1 'polypeptide(L)' 'MDIASTGFIAAGLIACGVILALIIVALVQVARAPMEPAGRAIWVLIIVVAPVLGSIAWFAIGHKVRALR' A
#
# COMPACT_ATOMS: atom_id res chain seq x y z
N MET A 1 -12.09 23.95 12.75
CA MET A 1 -11.11 22.85 12.61
C MET A 1 -9.88 23.28 13.37
N ASP A 2 -9.47 22.50 14.36
CA ASP A 2 -8.24 22.71 15.13
C ASP A 2 -7.00 22.38 14.27
N ILE A 3 -5.86 22.96 14.61
CA ILE A 3 -4.61 22.79 13.84
C ILE A 3 -4.17 21.32 13.85
N ALA A 4 -4.43 20.60 14.95
CA ALA A 4 -4.08 19.19 15.07
C ALA A 4 -4.88 18.32 14.09
N SER A 5 -6.21 18.45 14.03
CA SER A 5 -7.04 17.72 13.06
C SER A 5 -6.66 18.02 11.62
N THR A 6 -6.32 19.28 11.32
CA THR A 6 -5.85 19.69 9.99
C THR A 6 -4.52 19.00 9.63
N GLY A 7 -3.59 18.93 10.59
CA GLY A 7 -2.31 18.23 10.41
C GLY A 7 -2.48 16.72 10.17
N PHE A 8 -3.38 16.07 10.91
CA PHE A 8 -3.67 14.64 10.73
C PHE A 8 -4.28 14.35 9.35
N ILE A 9 -5.21 15.19 8.87
CA ILE A 9 -5.81 15.04 7.55
C ILE A 9 -4.74 15.21 6.46
N ALA A 10 -3.91 16.26 6.56
CA ALA A 10 -2.83 16.50 5.60
C ALA A 10 -1.85 15.33 5.55
N ALA A 11 -1.41 14.82 6.70
CA ALA A 11 -0.52 13.66 6.78
C ALA A 11 -1.15 12.41 6.15
N GLY A 12 -2.44 12.16 6.41
CA GLY A 12 -3.18 11.05 5.81
C GLY A 12 -3.25 11.15 4.29
N LEU A 13 -3.56 12.34 3.75
CA LEU A 13 -3.61 12.58 2.31
C LEU A 13 -2.23 12.41 1.65
N ILE A 14 -1.17 12.92 2.29
CA ILE A 14 0.21 12.75 1.80
C ILE A 14 0.58 11.27 1.78
N ALA A 15 0.31 10.53 2.86
CA ALA A 15 0.60 9.10 2.92
C ALA A 15 -0.14 8.32 1.81
N CYS A 16 -1.44 8.59 1.62
CA CYS A 16 -2.21 8.01 0.52
C CYS A 16 -1.63 8.35 -0.86
N GLY A 17 -1.26 9.61 -1.09
CA GLY A 17 -0.66 10.06 -2.35
C GLY A 17 0.67 9.39 -2.63
N VAL A 18 1.53 9.26 -1.62
CA VAL A 18 2.83 8.58 -1.75
C VAL A 18 2.65 7.09 -2.07
N ILE A 19 1.76 6.39 -1.36
CA ILE A 19 1.48 4.97 -1.63
C ILE A 19 0.98 4.78 -3.05
N LEU A 20 0.04 5.63 -3.50
CA LEU A 20 -0.48 5.59 -4.86
C LEU A 20 0.62 5.84 -5.91
N ALA A 21 1.48 6.84 -5.69
CA ALA A 21 2.59 7.14 -6.58
C ALA A 21 3.57 5.95 -6.69
N LEU A 22 3.89 5.29 -5.57
CA LEU A 22 4.75 4.10 -5.55
C LEU A 22 4.14 2.93 -6.34
N ILE A 23 2.84 2.69 -6.20
CA ILE A 23 2.12 1.66 -6.97
C ILE A 23 2.23 1.96 -8.47
N ILE A 24 1.94 3.19 -8.89
CA ILE A 24 2.01 3.60 -10.30
C ILE A 24 3.43 3.42 -10.84
N VAL A 25 4.44 3.90 -10.11
CA VAL A 25 5.85 3.78 -10.51
C VAL A 25 6.23 2.30 -10.66
N ALA A 26 5.85 1.44 -9.71
CA ALA A 26 6.12 0.01 -9.78
C ALA A 26 5.46 -0.64 -11.00
N LEU A 27 4.19 -0.31 -11.30
CA LEU A 27 3.49 -0.81 -12.48
C LEU A 27 4.15 -0.36 -13.78
N VAL A 28 4.60 0.90 -13.86
CA VAL A 28 5.33 1.42 -15.02
C VAL A 28 6.67 0.68 -15.20
N GLN A 29 7.40 0.42 -14.11
CA GLN A 29 8.64 -0.35 -14.17
C GLN A 29 8.39 -1.78 -14.67
N VAL A 30 7.37 -2.46 -14.16
CA VAL A 30 7.00 -3.82 -14.59
C VAL A 30 6.54 -3.86 -16.05
N ALA A 31 5.80 -2.84 -16.50
CA ALA A 31 5.40 -2.72 -17.90
C ALA A 31 6.59 -2.53 -18.85
N ARG A 32 7.63 -1.81 -18.41
CA ARG A 32 8.84 -1.53 -19.19
C ARG A 32 9.91 -2.62 -19.08
N ALA A 33 9.82 -3.50 -18.08
CA ALA A 33 10.81 -4.55 -17.87
C ALA A 33 10.74 -5.62 -18.98
N PRO A 34 11.89 -6.13 -19.45
CA PRO A 34 11.96 -7.24 -20.39
C PRO A 34 11.62 -8.55 -19.66
N MET A 35 10.32 -8.81 -19.49
CA MET A 35 9.77 -9.95 -18.78
C MET A 35 8.84 -10.75 -19.68
N GLU A 36 8.81 -12.07 -19.48
CA GLU A 36 7.80 -12.95 -20.07
C GLU A 36 6.38 -12.58 -19.58
N PRO A 37 5.33 -12.69 -20.42
CA PRO A 37 3.97 -12.27 -20.07
C PRO A 37 3.44 -12.81 -18.74
N ALA A 38 3.71 -14.08 -18.42
CA ALA A 38 3.27 -14.70 -17.17
C ALA A 38 3.94 -14.07 -15.94
N GLY A 39 5.26 -13.84 -16.01
CA GLY A 39 6.01 -13.17 -14.94
C GLY A 39 5.53 -11.75 -14.70
N ARG A 40 5.22 -11.02 -15.78
CA ARG A 40 4.64 -9.66 -15.68
C ARG A 40 3.28 -9.67 -14.98
N ALA A 41 2.40 -10.61 -15.34
CA ALA A 41 1.07 -10.71 -14.73
C ALA A 41 1.15 -10.98 -13.22
N ILE A 42 2.07 -11.84 -12.79
CA ILE A 42 2.31 -12.12 -11.36
C ILE A 42 2.77 -10.86 -10.63
N TRP A 43 3.72 -10.10 -11.19
CA TRP A 43 4.20 -8.87 -10.56
C TRP A 43 3.13 -7.79 -10.45
N VAL A 44 2.31 -7.60 -11.49
CA VAL A 44 1.15 -6.70 -11.44
C VAL A 44 0.21 -7.13 -10.32
N LEU A 45 -0.11 -8.43 -10.22
CA LEU A 45 -0.97 -8.96 -9.17
C LEU A 45 -0.39 -8.67 -7.77
N ILE A 46 0.91 -8.93 -7.56
CA ILE A 46 1.58 -8.66 -6.28
C ILE A 46 1.49 -7.18 -5.91
N ILE A 47 1.80 -6.28 -6.84
CA ILE A 47 1.81 -4.82 -6.60
C ILE A 47 0.41 -4.32 -6.18
N VAL A 48 -0.65 -4.88 -6.78
CA VAL A 48 -2.04 -4.48 -6.49
C VAL A 48 -2.57 -5.14 -5.21
N VAL A 49 -2.22 -6.41 -4.97
CA VAL A 49 -2.80 -7.21 -3.88
C VAL A 49 -2.05 -7.00 -2.55
N ALA A 50 -0.73 -6.79 -2.58
CA ALA A 50 0.07 -6.61 -1.35
C ALA A 50 -0.43 -5.48 -0.42
N PRO A 51 -0.87 -4.30 -0.90
CA PRO A 51 -1.46 -3.26 -0.04
C PRO A 51 -2.72 -3.72 0.69
N VAL A 52 -3.54 -4.55 0.02
CA VAL A 52 -4.77 -5.11 0.60
C VAL A 52 -4.43 -6.19 1.62
N LEU A 53 -3.51 -7.09 1.31
CA LEU A 53 -3.07 -8.11 2.25
C LEU A 53 -2.38 -7.51 3.48
N GLY A 54 -1.59 -6.44 3.31
CA GLY A 54 -0.95 -5.74 4.42
C GLY A 54 -1.96 -5.14 5.39
N SER A 55 -3.03 -4.52 4.86
CA SER A 55 -4.10 -3.98 5.70
C SER A 55 -4.91 -5.09 6.39
N ILE A 56 -5.28 -6.15 5.68
CA ILE A 56 -5.95 -7.33 6.27
C ILE A 56 -5.08 -7.96 7.37
N ALA A 57 -3.78 -8.13 7.14
CA ALA A 57 -2.85 -8.70 8.11
C ALA A 57 -2.77 -7.86 9.39
N TRP A 58 -2.77 -6.52 9.26
CA TRP A 58 -2.83 -5.63 10.42
C TRP A 58 -4.11 -5.86 11.25
N PHE A 59 -5.27 -5.95 10.60
CA PHE A 59 -6.53 -6.19 11.33
C PHE A 59 -6.62 -7.60 11.92
N ALA A 60 -6.09 -8.62 11.22
CA ALA A 60 -6.14 -10.01 11.66
C ALA A 60 -5.13 -10.35 12.78
N ILE A 61 -3.98 -9.66 12.82
CA ILE A 61 -2.89 -9.96 13.77
C ILE A 61 -2.76 -8.84 14.82
N GLY A 62 -2.83 -7.58 14.40
CA GLY A 62 -2.59 -6.41 15.26
C GLY A 62 -3.59 -6.25 16.40
N HIS A 63 -4.83 -6.72 16.24
CA HIS A 63 -5.82 -6.70 17.33
C HIS A 63 -5.47 -7.67 18.48
N LYS A 64 -4.71 -8.74 18.21
CA LYS A 64 -4.31 -9.73 19.23
C LYS A 64 -3.09 -9.29 20.04
N VAL A 65 -2.25 -8.41 19.49
CA VAL A 65 -1.04 -7.91 20.16
C VAL A 65 -1.38 -6.99 21.35
N ARG A 66 -2.51 -6.28 21.30
CA ARG A 66 -2.96 -5.42 22.41
C ARG A 66 -3.73 -6.19 23.51
N ALA A 67 -4.26 -7.37 23.21
CA ALA A 67 -5.03 -8.17 24.18
C ALA A 67 -4.15 -8.95 25.19
N LEU A 68 -2.84 -9.02 24.96
CA LEU A 68 -1.86 -9.72 25.81
C LEU A 68 -0.96 -8.77 26.62
N ARG A 69 -1.28 -7.47 26.68
CA ARG A 69 -0.52 -6.46 27.45
C ARG A 69 -1.44 -5.65 28.35
#